data_AF-A0A972DWG3-F1
#
_entry.id   AF-A0A972DWG3-F1
#
_cell.length_a   1.000
_cell.length_b   1.000
_cell.length_c   1.000
_cell.angle_alpha   90.00
_cell.angle_beta   90.00
_cell.angle_gamma   90.00
#
_symmetry.space_group_name_H-M   'P 1'
#
loop_
_entity.id
_entity.type
_entity.pdbx_description
1 polymer ?
#
loop_
_entity_poly.entity_id
_entity_poly.type
_entity_poly.pdbx_seq_one_letter_code
_entity_poly.pdbx_strand_id
1 'polypeptide(L)'
;MTYARGKVLLVRLTARVLMVVGVLAASVCVCTRSSEGAEIPRVTAPPESFFERIAAGRPGRRRGGPVDVTVYRDFYKKHIDVKGMPVLASEEVADLALQRTYEIVTHMLAGRPDVLQAMVEQGMYLIVIGKDQVYTDMPENRNAPNPDYLNERVRGTGGYPTSFGEENLLSLPIDRYDDESIAVHEFCHTIDSMLRRVEPEWDGRRMAAYRNAVDKDLYEDTYAISSPAEYWSEIAQAYFECNRVNNWNHGPIGKREQLKIYDPQGYELVRRTFNLSPEQDWRYTWLQPLPNVIAPPARFKIDPYYTKFTWAREFTVLGREACDEALLKANDTIRKMFAYRHDILKALMAEDLRLVVLGPSESLADLPEFPQMVEKGADHTGRHLEYTPGVNVLVVDQANVLGDLARDPYATECQVIRVFAKALYHVTGMRPVDPNWEDRGRDVQQYELRVQRMDVRFDERLKTLYDDAMNCGLWKGTVAVHNRVEYWTEGVLAYFDAVGQGVCPNDAPAPITTREALKAYDPGLFDLVETTMAYKGKVDWRYLP
;
A
#
# COMPACT_ATOMS: atom_id res chain seq x y z
N MET A 1 -17.69 81.57 11.86
CA MET A 1 -18.28 80.75 12.95
C MET A 1 -17.13 80.18 13.76
N THR A 2 -16.57 80.99 14.67
CA THR A 2 -16.66 80.90 16.16
C THR A 2 -15.83 79.74 16.73
N TYR A 3 -14.58 79.99 17.15
CA TYR A 3 -14.09 80.23 18.55
C TYR A 3 -14.35 79.01 19.47
N ALA A 4 -13.46 78.48 20.33
CA ALA A 4 -12.23 78.96 20.95
C ALA A 4 -11.43 77.77 21.56
N ARG A 5 -10.18 78.05 21.96
CA ARG A 5 -9.26 77.20 22.76
C ARG A 5 -9.74 77.01 24.20
N GLY A 6 -9.38 75.87 24.81
CA GLY A 6 -9.33 75.68 26.28
C GLY A 6 -8.69 74.35 26.68
N LYS A 7 -7.59 74.41 27.44
CA LYS A 7 -6.72 73.31 27.93
C LYS A 7 -7.40 72.46 29.01
N VAL A 8 -7.11 71.15 29.11
CA VAL A 8 -6.90 70.41 30.40
C VAL A 8 -6.01 69.16 30.21
N LEU A 9 -4.89 69.17 30.95
CA LEU A 9 -4.14 68.12 31.67
C LEU A 9 -3.90 66.70 31.09
N LEU A 10 -2.61 66.39 30.98
CA LEU A 10 -1.98 65.09 30.69
C LEU A 10 -1.82 64.27 32.00
N VAL A 11 -2.31 63.03 32.04
CA VAL A 11 -1.90 62.02 33.03
C VAL A 11 -1.44 60.77 32.28
N ARG A 12 -0.15 60.46 32.39
CA ARG A 12 0.47 59.21 31.94
C ARG A 12 0.23 58.14 33.01
N LEU A 13 -0.33 56.99 32.63
CA LEU A 13 -0.31 55.79 33.47
C LEU A 13 0.65 54.76 32.86
N THR A 14 1.79 54.58 33.51
CA THR A 14 2.67 53.41 33.35
C THR A 14 2.26 52.35 34.37
N ALA A 15 2.08 51.09 33.94
CA ALA A 15 2.09 49.95 34.84
C ALA A 15 2.76 48.75 34.16
N ARG A 16 3.97 48.44 34.64
CA ARG A 16 4.66 47.16 34.43
C ARG A 16 3.96 46.09 35.26
N VAL A 17 3.63 44.95 34.65
CA VAL A 17 3.21 43.75 35.39
C VAL A 17 4.40 42.81 35.45
N LEU A 18 4.89 42.57 36.67
CA LEU A 18 5.82 41.50 37.02
C LEU A 18 5.05 40.16 36.99
N MET A 19 5.55 39.17 36.24
CA MET A 19 5.11 37.78 36.39
C MET A 19 5.89 37.14 37.56
N VAL A 20 5.17 36.75 38.60
CA VAL A 20 5.67 35.92 39.71
C VAL A 20 5.24 34.48 39.41
N VAL A 21 6.22 33.58 39.28
CA VAL A 21 5.99 32.13 39.19
C VAL A 21 5.77 31.60 40.60
N GLY A 22 4.53 31.20 40.90
CA GLY A 22 4.17 30.45 42.10
C GLY A 22 4.00 28.97 41.76
N VAL A 23 4.86 28.11 42.32
CA VAL A 23 4.72 26.65 42.27
C VAL A 23 3.67 26.24 43.30
N LEU A 24 2.52 25.75 42.83
CA LEU A 24 1.53 25.07 43.67
C LEU A 24 1.52 23.58 43.28
N ALA A 25 2.05 22.76 44.18
CA ALA A 25 1.95 21.31 44.09
C ALA A 25 0.52 20.88 44.44
N ALA A 26 -0.28 20.56 43.43
CA ALA A 26 -1.54 19.86 43.59
C ALA A 26 -1.28 18.36 43.48
N SER A 27 -1.39 17.65 44.60
CA SER A 27 -1.41 16.18 44.62
C SER A 27 -2.65 15.69 43.91
N VAL A 28 -2.50 15.32 42.63
CA VAL A 28 -3.51 14.58 41.88
C VAL A 28 -3.53 13.16 42.43
N CYS A 29 -4.55 12.83 43.21
CA CYS A 29 -4.88 11.46 43.54
C CYS A 29 -5.38 10.80 42.24
N VAL A 30 -4.48 10.16 41.51
CA VAL A 30 -4.82 9.31 40.36
C VAL A 30 -5.49 8.08 40.93
N CYS A 31 -6.82 8.10 41.04
CA CYS A 31 -7.60 6.88 41.16
C CYS A 31 -7.45 6.13 39.84
N THR A 32 -6.46 5.25 39.75
CA THR A 32 -6.37 4.23 38.70
C THR A 32 -7.60 3.33 38.81
N ARG A 33 -8.65 3.62 38.03
CA ARG A 33 -9.61 2.58 37.66
C ARG A 33 -8.88 1.67 36.68
N SER A 34 -8.38 0.56 37.19
CA SER A 34 -8.06 -0.60 36.36
C SER A 34 -9.35 -1.02 35.68
N SER A 35 -9.49 -0.76 34.38
CA SER A 35 -10.23 -1.71 33.55
C SER A 35 -9.47 -3.02 33.67
N GLU A 36 -10.07 -4.06 34.24
CA GLU A 36 -9.53 -5.41 34.17
C GLU A 36 -9.49 -5.81 32.69
N GLY A 37 -8.42 -5.43 31.99
CA GLY A 37 -8.09 -5.99 30.69
C GLY A 37 -7.73 -7.44 30.91
N ALA A 38 -8.46 -8.35 30.27
CA ALA A 38 -8.11 -9.76 30.32
C ALA A 38 -6.64 -9.92 29.91
N GLU A 39 -5.83 -10.51 30.79
CA GLU A 39 -4.40 -10.71 30.54
C GLU A 39 -4.24 -11.56 29.27
N ILE A 40 -3.47 -11.06 28.29
CA ILE A 40 -3.20 -11.80 27.06
C ILE A 40 -2.48 -13.10 27.44
N PRO A 41 -2.97 -14.28 27.01
CA PRO A 41 -2.33 -15.54 27.35
C PRO A 41 -0.87 -15.58 26.87
N ARG A 42 -0.03 -16.30 27.60
CA ARG A 42 1.37 -16.51 27.19
C ARG A 42 1.43 -17.45 25.99
N VAL A 43 2.41 -17.21 25.12
CA VAL A 43 2.75 -18.16 24.05
C VAL A 43 3.38 -19.40 24.68
N THR A 44 2.93 -20.57 24.23
CA THR A 44 3.29 -21.90 24.73
C THR A 44 3.59 -22.84 23.57
N ALA A 45 4.08 -24.05 23.85
CA ALA A 45 4.11 -25.11 22.85
C ALA A 45 2.68 -25.61 22.55
N PRO A 46 2.36 -26.04 21.32
CA PRO A 46 1.06 -26.59 20.99
C PRO A 46 0.72 -27.82 21.86
N PRO A 47 -0.48 -27.89 22.45
CA PRO A 47 -0.87 -29.04 23.27
C PRO A 47 -1.11 -30.28 22.42
N GLU A 48 -0.89 -31.48 22.99
CA GLU A 48 -1.17 -32.77 22.31
C GLU A 48 -2.60 -32.85 21.77
N SER A 49 -3.56 -32.28 22.50
CA SER A 49 -4.97 -32.25 22.10
C SER A 49 -5.22 -31.53 20.76
N PHE A 50 -4.37 -30.60 20.36
CA PHE A 50 -4.43 -29.99 19.02
C PHE A 50 -4.07 -31.02 17.95
N PHE A 51 -2.97 -31.75 18.12
CA PHE A 51 -2.53 -32.76 17.16
C PHE A 51 -3.49 -33.94 17.08
N GLU A 52 -4.08 -34.35 18.20
CA GLU A 52 -5.16 -35.34 18.24
C GLU A 52 -6.39 -34.88 17.43
N ARG A 53 -6.75 -33.59 17.52
CA ARG A 53 -7.83 -33.01 16.69
C ARG A 53 -7.49 -33.04 15.20
N ILE A 54 -6.27 -32.67 14.81
CA ILE A 54 -5.82 -32.78 13.41
C ILE A 54 -5.85 -34.23 12.94
N ALA A 55 -5.42 -35.17 13.80
CA ALA A 55 -5.47 -36.61 13.56
C ALA A 55 -6.90 -37.13 13.37
N ALA A 56 -7.87 -36.62 14.14
CA ALA A 56 -9.28 -36.98 14.04
C ALA A 56 -9.95 -36.37 12.79
N GLY A 57 -9.49 -35.20 12.35
CA GLY A 57 -10.06 -34.45 11.24
C GLY A 57 -11.24 -33.56 11.67
N ARG A 58 -11.73 -32.74 10.73
CA ARG A 58 -12.76 -31.74 11.02
C ARG A 58 -14.13 -32.40 11.31
N PRO A 59 -14.81 -32.01 12.41
CA PRO A 59 -16.16 -32.50 12.70
C PRO A 59 -17.12 -32.29 11.53
N GLY A 60 -17.87 -33.33 11.15
CA GLY A 60 -18.93 -33.23 10.14
C GLY A 60 -18.50 -33.14 8.67
N ARG A 61 -17.20 -33.25 8.33
CA ARG A 61 -16.74 -33.39 6.93
C ARG A 61 -16.17 -34.78 6.66
N ARG A 62 -16.53 -35.39 5.52
CA ARG A 62 -15.84 -36.59 5.00
C ARG A 62 -14.40 -36.20 4.64
N ARG A 63 -13.44 -36.93 5.21
CA ARG A 63 -12.01 -36.66 5.09
C ARG A 63 -11.50 -37.02 3.68
N GLY A 64 -10.59 -36.21 3.15
CA GLY A 64 -9.70 -36.60 2.06
C GLY A 64 -8.47 -37.27 2.64
N GLY A 65 -8.50 -38.60 2.81
CA GLY A 65 -7.37 -39.41 3.27
C GLY A 65 -6.88 -39.15 4.71
N PRO A 66 -5.96 -40.00 5.23
CA PRO A 66 -5.29 -39.76 6.51
C PRO A 66 -4.36 -38.53 6.42
N VAL A 67 -4.35 -37.70 7.47
CA VAL A 67 -3.41 -36.58 7.61
C VAL A 67 -2.18 -37.08 8.32
N ASP A 68 -1.00 -36.80 7.78
CA ASP A 68 0.26 -37.05 8.47
C ASP A 68 0.51 -35.96 9.53
N VAL A 69 0.23 -36.30 10.79
CA VAL A 69 0.27 -35.38 11.93
C VAL A 69 1.71 -35.04 12.33
N THR A 70 2.70 -35.87 11.98
CA THR A 70 4.11 -35.59 12.29
C THR A 70 4.56 -34.30 11.61
N VAL A 71 4.13 -34.05 10.36
CA VAL A 71 4.42 -32.81 9.64
C VAL A 71 3.94 -31.57 10.42
N TYR A 72 2.76 -31.64 11.02
CA TYR A 72 2.21 -30.54 11.83
C TYR A 72 2.99 -30.36 13.13
N ARG A 73 3.36 -31.46 13.79
CA ARG A 73 4.12 -31.46 15.04
C ARG A 73 5.56 -30.97 14.86
N ASP A 74 6.15 -31.30 13.72
CA ASP A 74 7.50 -30.89 13.36
C ASP A 74 7.54 -29.42 12.96
N PHE A 75 6.47 -28.91 12.34
CA PHE A 75 6.37 -27.52 11.91
C PHE A 75 5.93 -26.55 13.04
N TYR A 76 4.81 -26.83 13.70
CA TYR A 76 4.25 -25.90 14.70
C TYR A 76 4.93 -26.03 16.05
N LYS A 77 5.55 -24.95 16.51
CA LYS A 77 6.28 -24.87 17.78
C LYS A 77 5.71 -23.85 18.77
N LYS A 78 4.85 -22.95 18.29
CA LYS A 78 4.22 -21.90 19.10
C LYS A 78 2.70 -21.97 19.03
N HIS A 79 2.08 -21.65 20.15
CA HIS A 79 0.64 -21.69 20.37
C HIS A 79 0.18 -20.58 21.33
N ILE A 80 -0.92 -19.92 21.02
CA ILE A 80 -1.71 -19.13 21.97
C ILE A 80 -3.19 -19.55 21.86
N ASP A 81 -3.88 -19.60 23.00
CA ASP A 81 -5.30 -19.93 23.04
C ASP A 81 -6.15 -18.65 23.01
N VAL A 82 -7.05 -18.54 22.04
CA VAL A 82 -7.99 -17.43 21.91
C VAL A 82 -9.37 -17.91 22.37
N LYS A 83 -9.54 -18.00 23.69
CA LYS A 83 -10.79 -18.44 24.35
C LYS A 83 -11.30 -19.78 23.80
N GLY A 84 -10.40 -20.76 23.68
CA GLY A 84 -10.66 -22.10 23.15
C GLY A 84 -10.34 -22.29 21.66
N MET A 85 -10.05 -21.21 20.92
CA MET A 85 -9.62 -21.28 19.52
C MET A 85 -8.09 -21.24 19.44
N PRO A 86 -7.42 -22.31 18.97
CA PRO A 86 -5.96 -22.33 18.88
C PRO A 86 -5.43 -21.40 17.79
N VAL A 87 -4.30 -20.74 18.05
CA VAL A 87 -3.50 -20.02 17.06
C VAL A 87 -2.10 -20.62 17.06
N LEU A 88 -1.60 -21.04 15.90
CA LEU A 88 -0.36 -21.79 15.77
C LEU A 88 0.66 -21.07 14.89
N ALA A 89 1.94 -21.26 15.18
CA ALA A 89 3.03 -20.75 14.34
C ALA A 89 4.29 -21.63 14.43
N SER A 90 5.20 -21.46 13.47
CA SER A 90 6.55 -22.04 13.54
C SER A 90 7.39 -21.34 14.63
N GLU A 91 8.58 -21.87 14.90
CA GLU A 91 9.47 -21.33 15.94
C GLU A 91 9.98 -19.91 15.66
N GLU A 92 10.17 -19.57 14.38
CA GLU A 92 10.76 -18.29 13.97
C GLU A 92 9.80 -17.10 14.04
N VAL A 93 8.48 -17.36 14.05
CA VAL A 93 7.45 -16.32 14.18
C VAL A 93 7.53 -15.69 15.55
N ALA A 94 7.52 -14.35 15.62
CA ALA A 94 7.56 -13.63 16.88
C ALA A 94 6.30 -13.90 17.74
N ASP A 95 6.50 -14.05 19.05
CA ASP A 95 5.41 -14.25 20.01
C ASP A 95 4.38 -13.12 19.95
N LEU A 96 4.86 -11.89 19.66
CA LEU A 96 4.03 -10.72 19.49
C LEU A 96 2.99 -10.90 18.36
N ALA A 97 3.28 -11.66 17.30
CA ALA A 97 2.32 -11.89 16.21
C ALA A 97 1.14 -12.76 16.68
N LEU A 98 1.39 -13.75 17.53
CA LEU A 98 0.35 -14.58 18.15
C LEU A 98 -0.48 -13.75 19.14
N GLN A 99 0.17 -12.93 19.97
CA GLN A 99 -0.52 -12.00 20.88
C GLN A 99 -1.38 -10.98 20.12
N ARG A 100 -0.86 -10.47 19.00
CA ARG A 100 -1.59 -9.55 18.13
C ARG A 100 -2.80 -10.20 17.50
N THR A 101 -2.67 -11.47 17.11
CA THR A 101 -3.79 -12.28 16.64
C THR A 101 -4.87 -12.42 17.73
N TYR A 102 -4.48 -12.70 18.97
CA TYR A 102 -5.40 -12.75 20.11
C TYR A 102 -6.15 -11.42 20.27
N GLU A 103 -5.44 -10.28 20.24
CA GLU A 103 -6.05 -8.96 20.35
C GLU A 103 -7.09 -8.73 19.24
N ILE A 104 -6.72 -8.90 17.97
CA ILE A 104 -7.61 -8.62 16.83
C ILE A 104 -8.88 -9.47 16.92
N VAL A 105 -8.73 -10.78 17.13
CA VAL A 105 -9.87 -11.71 17.18
C VAL A 105 -10.80 -11.40 18.34
N THR A 106 -10.24 -11.18 19.54
CA THR A 106 -11.06 -10.94 20.74
C THR A 106 -11.78 -9.60 20.70
N HIS A 107 -11.19 -8.57 20.09
CA HIS A 107 -11.85 -7.28 19.92
C HIS A 107 -12.92 -7.32 18.83
N MET A 108 -12.63 -7.92 17.66
CA MET A 108 -13.62 -8.06 16.59
C MET A 108 -14.87 -8.80 17.09
N LEU A 109 -14.72 -9.88 17.86
CA LEU A 109 -15.85 -10.67 18.36
C LEU A 109 -16.30 -10.32 19.78
N ALA A 110 -15.88 -9.16 20.34
CA ALA A 110 -16.23 -8.78 21.71
C ALA A 110 -17.75 -8.70 21.95
N GLY A 111 -18.51 -8.25 20.94
CA GLY A 111 -19.98 -8.20 20.96
C GLY A 111 -20.67 -9.49 20.51
N ARG A 112 -19.90 -10.50 20.08
CA ARG A 112 -20.37 -11.77 19.49
C ARG A 112 -19.65 -13.01 20.06
N PRO A 113 -19.67 -13.23 21.40
CA PRO A 113 -19.06 -14.42 22.00
C PRO A 113 -19.70 -15.72 21.51
N ASP A 114 -20.96 -15.69 21.07
CA ASP A 114 -21.68 -16.81 20.48
C ASP A 114 -21.04 -17.30 19.17
N VAL A 115 -20.56 -16.37 18.33
CA VAL A 115 -19.86 -16.70 17.07
C VAL A 115 -18.51 -17.33 17.36
N LEU A 116 -17.76 -16.77 18.32
CA LEU A 116 -16.47 -17.34 18.74
C LEU A 116 -16.66 -18.76 19.29
N GLN A 117 -17.65 -18.96 20.16
CA GLN A 117 -17.97 -20.27 20.71
C GLN A 117 -18.33 -21.28 19.60
N ALA A 118 -19.13 -20.87 18.61
CA ALA A 118 -19.43 -21.71 17.46
C ALA A 118 -18.16 -22.06 16.63
N MET A 119 -17.21 -21.13 16.49
CA MET A 119 -15.91 -21.44 15.86
C MET A 119 -15.15 -22.52 16.62
N VAL A 120 -15.10 -22.42 17.96
CA VAL A 120 -14.46 -23.40 18.84
C VAL A 120 -15.11 -24.78 18.70
N GLU A 121 -16.43 -24.85 18.73
CA GLU A 121 -17.19 -26.10 18.59
C GLU A 121 -17.00 -26.76 17.22
N GLN A 122 -16.81 -25.96 16.17
CA GLN A 122 -16.49 -26.45 14.83
C GLN A 122 -15.01 -26.82 14.65
N GLY A 123 -14.22 -26.72 15.73
CA GLY A 123 -12.82 -27.08 15.77
C GLY A 123 -11.91 -26.14 14.97
N MET A 124 -12.35 -24.89 14.74
CA MET A 124 -11.57 -23.87 14.04
C MET A 124 -10.23 -23.62 14.74
N TYR A 125 -9.22 -23.24 13.95
CA TYR A 125 -7.93 -22.77 14.42
C TYR A 125 -7.36 -21.77 13.41
N LEU A 126 -6.44 -20.94 13.89
CA LEU A 126 -5.75 -19.93 13.09
C LEU A 126 -4.27 -20.28 13.01
N ILE A 127 -3.59 -19.80 11.97
CA ILE A 127 -2.14 -19.96 11.80
C ILE A 127 -1.51 -18.62 11.44
N VAL A 128 -0.26 -18.41 11.86
CA VAL A 128 0.56 -17.27 11.43
C VAL A 128 1.61 -17.75 10.45
N ILE A 129 1.64 -17.13 9.27
CA ILE A 129 2.68 -17.35 8.26
C ILE A 129 3.83 -16.39 8.57
N GLY A 130 5.02 -16.91 8.85
CA GLY A 130 6.19 -16.10 9.18
C GLY A 130 6.59 -15.16 8.04
N LYS A 131 7.23 -14.05 8.39
CA LYS A 131 7.60 -12.98 7.45
C LYS A 131 8.60 -13.42 6.36
N ASP A 132 9.33 -14.50 6.62
CA ASP A 132 10.30 -15.12 5.71
C ASP A 132 9.82 -16.51 5.20
N GLN A 133 8.57 -16.88 5.51
CA GLN A 133 7.91 -18.10 5.02
C GLN A 133 6.94 -17.76 3.88
N VAL A 134 6.62 -18.76 3.05
CA VAL A 134 5.60 -18.66 2.00
C VAL A 134 4.36 -19.51 2.31
N TYR A 135 3.27 -19.29 1.56
CA TYR A 135 1.98 -19.95 1.81
C TYR A 135 2.07 -21.48 1.82
N THR A 136 2.85 -22.04 0.88
CA THR A 136 3.01 -23.49 0.74
C THR A 136 3.99 -24.12 1.74
N ASP A 137 4.67 -23.33 2.58
CA ASP A 137 5.42 -23.88 3.72
C ASP A 137 4.46 -24.41 4.80
N MET A 138 3.22 -23.89 4.84
CA MET A 138 2.23 -24.31 5.83
C MET A 138 1.83 -25.78 5.59
N PRO A 139 1.82 -26.63 6.64
CA PRO A 139 1.46 -28.05 6.52
C PRO A 139 0.14 -28.31 5.78
N GLU A 140 -0.83 -27.41 5.91
CA GLU A 140 -2.15 -27.45 5.29
C GLU A 140 -2.12 -27.18 3.79
N ASN A 141 -1.14 -26.41 3.33
CA ASN A 141 -1.07 -25.86 1.97
C ASN A 141 0.12 -26.39 1.16
N ARG A 142 0.94 -27.28 1.72
CA ARG A 142 2.13 -27.86 1.07
C ARG A 142 1.91 -28.52 -0.29
N ASN A 143 0.68 -28.97 -0.54
CA ASN A 143 0.28 -29.62 -1.79
C ASN A 143 -0.64 -28.74 -2.65
N ALA A 144 -0.71 -27.43 -2.36
CA ALA A 144 -1.55 -26.54 -3.13
C ALA A 144 -1.07 -26.48 -4.60
N PRO A 145 -1.97 -26.50 -5.58
CA PRO A 145 -1.60 -26.39 -6.98
C PRO A 145 -1.06 -24.98 -7.27
N ASN A 146 -0.16 -24.87 -8.24
CA ASN A 146 0.46 -23.61 -8.66
C ASN A 146 1.13 -22.85 -7.49
N PRO A 147 2.17 -23.45 -6.86
CA PRO A 147 2.84 -22.87 -5.70
C PRO A 147 3.44 -21.50 -6.01
N ASP A 148 3.97 -21.28 -7.21
CA ASP A 148 4.57 -20.00 -7.60
C ASP A 148 3.54 -18.87 -7.55
N TYR A 149 2.37 -19.08 -8.17
CA TYR A 149 1.26 -18.11 -8.12
C TYR A 149 0.79 -17.83 -6.69
N LEU A 150 0.65 -18.87 -5.86
CA LEU A 150 0.16 -18.72 -4.49
C LEU A 150 1.20 -18.06 -3.58
N ASN A 151 2.45 -18.50 -3.65
CA ASN A 151 3.54 -17.96 -2.84
C ASN A 151 3.86 -16.52 -3.21
N GLU A 152 3.62 -16.11 -4.46
CA GLU A 152 3.77 -14.71 -4.86
C GLU A 152 2.80 -13.79 -4.11
N ARG A 153 1.59 -14.24 -3.76
CA ARG A 153 0.51 -13.34 -3.32
C ARG A 153 -0.09 -13.62 -1.96
N VAL A 154 -0.15 -14.88 -1.53
CA VAL A 154 -0.99 -15.26 -0.40
C VAL A 154 -0.23 -15.01 0.89
N ARG A 155 -0.67 -13.99 1.63
CA ARG A 155 -0.23 -13.70 3.01
C ARG A 155 -1.35 -13.89 4.03
N GLY A 156 -2.50 -14.41 3.60
CA GLY A 156 -3.60 -14.78 4.47
C GLY A 156 -4.70 -15.46 3.67
N THR A 157 -5.51 -16.25 4.38
CA THR A 157 -6.67 -16.93 3.80
C THR A 157 -7.76 -17.11 4.85
N GLY A 158 -9.00 -16.76 4.51
CA GLY A 158 -10.18 -17.11 5.26
C GLY A 158 -10.51 -18.60 5.19
N GLY A 159 -11.11 -19.15 6.23
CA GLY A 159 -11.57 -20.54 6.26
C GLY A 159 -10.87 -21.41 7.30
N TYR A 160 -10.55 -22.65 6.93
CA TYR A 160 -10.07 -23.69 7.85
C TYR A 160 -8.74 -24.30 7.39
N PRO A 161 -7.60 -23.94 8.02
CA PRO A 161 -7.47 -22.85 9.00
C PRO A 161 -7.63 -21.47 8.36
N THR A 162 -7.79 -20.45 9.21
CA THR A 162 -7.56 -19.07 8.77
C THR A 162 -6.09 -18.74 8.97
N SER A 163 -5.47 -18.04 8.02
CA SER A 163 -4.05 -17.69 8.10
C SER A 163 -3.82 -16.17 8.01
N PHE A 164 -2.81 -15.68 8.74
CA PHE A 164 -2.40 -14.28 8.77
C PHE A 164 -0.88 -14.15 8.58
N GLY A 165 -0.43 -13.16 7.81
CA GLY A 165 0.98 -12.86 7.62
C GLY A 165 1.57 -12.14 8.83
N GLU A 166 2.70 -12.61 9.34
CA GLU A 166 3.42 -12.01 10.47
C GLU A 166 3.77 -10.54 10.20
N GLU A 167 4.25 -10.23 9.01
CA GLU A 167 4.63 -8.87 8.62
C GLU A 167 3.45 -7.91 8.66
N ASN A 168 2.24 -8.36 8.30
CA ASN A 168 1.04 -7.54 8.37
C ASN A 168 0.54 -7.37 9.82
N LEU A 169 0.53 -8.45 10.61
CA LEU A 169 0.18 -8.39 12.03
C LEU A 169 1.07 -7.41 12.79
N LEU A 170 2.37 -7.41 12.49
CA LEU A 170 3.36 -6.60 13.18
C LEU A 170 3.62 -5.24 12.54
N SER A 171 2.89 -4.91 11.46
CA SER A 171 3.11 -3.69 10.68
C SER A 171 4.57 -3.52 10.27
N LEU A 172 5.22 -4.59 9.78
CA LEU A 172 6.63 -4.54 9.38
C LEU A 172 6.79 -3.78 8.05
N PRO A 173 7.93 -3.08 7.83
CA PRO A 173 8.15 -2.30 6.60
C PRO A 173 8.33 -3.12 5.32
N ILE A 174 8.31 -4.44 5.47
CA ILE A 174 8.41 -5.43 4.42
C ILE A 174 7.05 -6.09 4.13
N ASP A 175 5.97 -5.44 4.56
CA ASP A 175 4.60 -5.84 4.28
C ASP A 175 4.14 -5.28 2.92
N ARG A 176 3.66 -6.15 2.04
CA ARG A 176 3.00 -5.75 0.78
C ARG A 176 1.65 -5.08 1.07
N TYR A 177 1.06 -5.41 2.20
CA TYR A 177 -0.26 -5.01 2.67
C TYR A 177 -0.20 -3.87 3.70
N ASP A 178 0.85 -3.05 3.65
CA ASP A 178 1.24 -2.04 4.65
C ASP A 178 0.22 -0.92 4.97
N ASP A 179 -0.92 -0.90 4.29
CA ASP A 179 -2.03 0.05 4.46
C ASP A 179 -3.40 -0.64 4.57
N GLU A 180 -3.42 -1.95 4.81
CA GLU A 180 -4.62 -2.71 5.19
C GLU A 180 -4.33 -3.81 6.21
N SER A 181 -5.36 -4.30 6.91
CA SER A 181 -5.22 -5.47 7.78
C SER A 181 -5.76 -6.72 7.10
N ILE A 182 -4.84 -7.57 6.62
CA ILE A 182 -5.16 -8.91 6.10
C ILE A 182 -5.80 -9.77 7.19
N ALA A 183 -5.35 -9.61 8.45
CA ALA A 183 -5.95 -10.34 9.56
C ALA A 183 -7.45 -10.02 9.74
N VAL A 184 -7.84 -8.75 9.64
CA VAL A 184 -9.25 -8.34 9.71
C VAL A 184 -10.04 -8.86 8.51
N HIS A 185 -9.48 -8.72 7.30
CA HIS A 185 -10.11 -9.19 6.05
C HIS A 185 -10.38 -10.70 6.08
N GLU A 186 -9.34 -11.50 6.31
CA GLU A 186 -9.45 -12.96 6.24
C GLU A 186 -10.26 -13.53 7.40
N PHE A 187 -10.20 -12.90 8.57
CA PHE A 187 -11.06 -13.32 9.67
C PHE A 187 -12.53 -13.00 9.41
N CYS A 188 -12.84 -11.93 8.68
CA CYS A 188 -14.20 -11.63 8.24
C CYS A 188 -14.78 -12.73 7.33
N HIS A 189 -13.98 -13.32 6.43
CA HIS A 189 -14.39 -14.50 5.66
C HIS A 189 -14.75 -15.69 6.56
N THR A 190 -13.98 -15.90 7.63
CA THR A 190 -14.24 -16.96 8.63
C THR A 190 -15.48 -16.68 9.47
N ILE A 191 -15.69 -15.43 9.89
CA ILE A 191 -16.92 -14.97 10.56
C ILE A 191 -18.13 -15.18 9.66
N ASP A 192 -18.05 -14.77 8.40
CA ASP A 192 -19.11 -14.93 7.41
C ASP A 192 -19.48 -16.41 7.20
N SER A 193 -18.48 -17.31 7.16
CA SER A 193 -18.72 -18.76 7.10
C SER A 193 -19.46 -19.28 8.33
N MET A 194 -19.15 -18.77 9.53
CA MET A 194 -19.83 -19.18 10.76
C MET A 194 -21.20 -18.58 10.93
N LEU A 195 -21.40 -17.31 10.60
CA LEU A 195 -22.71 -16.66 10.63
C LEU A 195 -23.70 -17.39 9.71
N ARG A 196 -23.26 -17.86 8.53
CA ARG A 196 -24.10 -18.71 7.65
C ARG A 196 -24.57 -20.02 8.30
N ARG A 197 -23.91 -20.47 9.38
CA ARG A 197 -24.27 -21.69 10.13
C ARG A 197 -25.16 -21.39 11.33
N VAL A 198 -24.88 -20.32 12.05
CA VAL A 198 -25.56 -20.02 13.33
C VAL A 198 -26.71 -19.02 13.18
N GLU A 199 -26.76 -18.29 12.07
CA GLU A 199 -27.81 -17.31 11.77
C GLU A 199 -28.42 -17.56 10.38
N PRO A 200 -29.62 -18.18 10.30
CA PRO A 200 -30.28 -18.46 9.02
C PRO A 200 -30.50 -17.22 8.13
N GLU A 201 -30.74 -16.05 8.73
CA GLU A 201 -31.02 -14.80 8.00
C GLU A 201 -29.76 -14.06 7.52
N TRP A 202 -28.56 -14.50 7.94
CA TRP A 202 -27.32 -13.77 7.66
C TRP A 202 -27.05 -13.60 6.17
N ASP A 203 -27.19 -14.68 5.39
CA ASP A 203 -26.92 -14.64 3.94
C ASP A 203 -27.86 -13.66 3.24
N GLY A 204 -29.14 -13.64 3.64
CA GLY A 204 -30.13 -12.68 3.14
C GLY A 204 -29.76 -11.23 3.44
N ARG A 205 -29.34 -10.92 4.68
CA ARG A 205 -28.91 -9.57 5.07
C ARG A 205 -27.66 -9.11 4.29
N ARG A 206 -26.65 -9.98 4.18
CA ARG A 206 -25.41 -9.68 3.44
C ARG A 206 -25.69 -9.46 1.96
N MET A 207 -26.48 -10.33 1.34
CA MET A 207 -26.86 -10.22 -0.07
C MET A 207 -27.68 -8.96 -0.36
N ALA A 208 -28.57 -8.55 0.55
CA ALA A 208 -29.34 -7.33 0.38
C ALA A 208 -28.45 -6.08 0.38
N ALA A 209 -27.50 -5.98 1.34
CA ALA A 209 -26.54 -4.88 1.38
C ALA A 209 -25.64 -4.85 0.15
N TYR A 210 -25.11 -6.02 -0.25
CA TYR A 210 -24.29 -6.16 -1.46
C TYR A 210 -25.05 -5.71 -2.72
N ARG A 211 -26.29 -6.17 -2.91
CA ARG A 211 -27.11 -5.76 -4.07
C ARG A 211 -27.38 -4.25 -4.06
N ASN A 212 -27.68 -3.67 -2.89
CA ASN A 212 -27.84 -2.23 -2.80
C ASN A 212 -26.55 -1.46 -3.19
N ALA A 213 -25.37 -1.99 -2.85
CA ALA A 213 -24.11 -1.39 -3.27
C ALA A 213 -23.93 -1.48 -4.79
N VAL A 214 -24.18 -2.66 -5.38
CA VAL A 214 -24.16 -2.86 -6.85
C VAL A 214 -25.17 -1.95 -7.56
N ASP A 215 -26.42 -1.89 -7.11
CA ASP A 215 -27.50 -1.11 -7.73
C ASP A 215 -27.26 0.42 -7.69
N LYS A 216 -26.31 0.86 -6.87
CA LYS A 216 -25.90 2.27 -6.71
C LYS A 216 -24.53 2.56 -7.33
N ASP A 217 -23.96 1.59 -8.05
CA ASP A 217 -22.61 1.65 -8.63
C ASP A 217 -21.54 2.00 -7.58
N LEU A 218 -21.76 1.60 -6.32
CA LEU A 218 -20.74 1.74 -5.28
C LEU A 218 -19.64 0.73 -5.52
N TYR A 219 -18.39 1.13 -5.23
CA TYR A 219 -17.22 0.25 -5.32
C TYR A 219 -16.95 -0.28 -6.74
N GLU A 220 -17.41 0.44 -7.79
CA GLU A 220 -17.15 0.11 -9.19
C GLU A 220 -15.65 -0.11 -9.44
N ASP A 221 -15.33 -1.19 -10.16
CA ASP A 221 -13.97 -1.66 -10.43
C ASP A 221 -13.09 -1.96 -9.20
N THR A 222 -13.66 -2.17 -8.01
CA THR A 222 -12.87 -2.54 -6.84
C THR A 222 -12.98 -4.04 -6.52
N TYR A 223 -12.12 -4.51 -5.62
CA TYR A 223 -12.13 -5.86 -5.11
C TYR A 223 -13.40 -6.16 -4.29
N ALA A 224 -13.92 -5.17 -3.57
CA ALA A 224 -15.12 -5.29 -2.75
C ALA A 224 -16.34 -5.78 -3.54
N ILE A 225 -16.51 -5.37 -4.80
CA ILE A 225 -17.68 -5.75 -5.60
C ILE A 225 -17.48 -7.06 -6.39
N SER A 226 -16.35 -7.75 -6.21
CA SER A 226 -16.09 -9.02 -6.90
C SER A 226 -16.95 -10.17 -6.37
N SER A 227 -17.35 -10.12 -5.11
CA SER A 227 -18.32 -11.06 -4.53
C SER A 227 -18.97 -10.50 -3.26
N PRO A 228 -20.11 -11.06 -2.82
CA PRO A 228 -20.73 -10.70 -1.55
C PRO A 228 -19.83 -10.95 -0.32
N ALA A 229 -18.88 -11.89 -0.42
CA ALA A 229 -17.95 -12.20 0.67
C ALA A 229 -16.83 -11.16 0.75
N GLU A 230 -16.24 -10.77 -0.39
CA GLU A 230 -15.25 -9.69 -0.43
C GLU A 230 -15.88 -8.36 0.00
N TYR A 231 -17.10 -8.08 -0.46
CA TYR A 231 -17.84 -6.90 -0.02
C TYR A 231 -17.94 -6.82 1.50
N TRP A 232 -18.31 -7.92 2.16
CA TRP A 232 -18.40 -8.00 3.61
C TRP A 232 -17.04 -7.74 4.29
N SER A 233 -15.97 -8.35 3.80
CA SER A 233 -14.63 -8.21 4.39
C SER A 233 -14.08 -6.79 4.25
N GLU A 234 -14.26 -6.17 3.08
CA GLU A 234 -13.78 -4.81 2.77
C GLU A 234 -14.53 -3.73 3.56
N ILE A 235 -15.87 -3.81 3.64
CA ILE A 235 -16.64 -2.85 4.45
C ILE A 235 -16.32 -3.01 5.95
N ALA A 236 -15.99 -4.23 6.41
CA ALA A 236 -15.56 -4.45 7.78
C ALA A 236 -14.17 -3.87 8.05
N GLN A 237 -13.22 -4.01 7.12
CA GLN A 237 -11.93 -3.33 7.21
C GLN A 237 -12.11 -1.80 7.29
N ALA A 238 -13.01 -1.23 6.49
CA ALA A 238 -13.28 0.21 6.53
C ALA A 238 -13.92 0.62 7.87
N TYR A 239 -14.82 -0.20 8.41
CA TYR A 239 -15.43 0.00 9.73
C TYR A 239 -14.41 -0.05 10.87
N PHE A 240 -13.40 -0.91 10.78
CA PHE A 240 -12.31 -0.99 11.76
C PHE A 240 -11.11 -0.08 11.43
N GLU A 241 -11.21 0.74 10.38
CA GLU A 241 -10.21 1.72 9.95
C GLU A 241 -8.87 1.13 9.50
N CYS A 242 -8.93 0.00 8.81
CA CYS A 242 -7.78 -0.71 8.27
C CYS A 242 -8.02 -1.19 6.84
N ASN A 243 -8.78 -0.43 6.05
CA ASN A 243 -8.98 -0.70 4.64
C ASN A 243 -8.03 0.13 3.78
N ARG A 244 -7.43 -0.53 2.77
CA ARG A 244 -6.62 0.12 1.75
C ARG A 244 -7.50 0.97 0.83
N VAL A 245 -6.95 2.06 0.32
CA VAL A 245 -7.67 3.00 -0.55
C VAL A 245 -6.89 3.41 -1.79
N ASN A 246 -7.62 3.86 -2.81
CA ASN A 246 -7.12 4.60 -3.98
C ASN A 246 -6.00 3.88 -4.74
N ASN A 247 -6.21 2.62 -5.10
CA ASN A 247 -5.30 1.88 -5.97
C ASN A 247 -6.08 1.06 -7.02
N TRP A 248 -5.36 0.26 -7.82
CA TRP A 248 -5.87 -0.53 -8.95
C TRP A 248 -7.08 -1.43 -8.64
N ASN A 249 -7.29 -1.78 -7.37
CA ASN A 249 -8.41 -2.61 -6.93
C ASN A 249 -9.13 -2.10 -5.67
N HIS A 250 -8.81 -0.92 -5.12
CA HIS A 250 -9.49 -0.37 -3.94
C HIS A 250 -10.06 1.02 -4.20
N GLY A 251 -11.24 1.26 -3.64
CA GLY A 251 -11.96 2.52 -3.73
C GLY A 251 -11.46 3.57 -2.72
N PRO A 252 -12.21 4.66 -2.51
CA PRO A 252 -11.76 5.80 -1.71
C PRO A 252 -12.01 5.69 -0.21
N ILE A 253 -12.68 4.62 0.26
CA ILE A 253 -13.11 4.52 1.65
C ILE A 253 -12.18 3.64 2.50
N GLY A 254 -11.58 4.26 3.53
CA GLY A 254 -10.64 3.61 4.45
C GLY A 254 -11.09 3.63 5.90
N LYS A 255 -12.09 4.47 6.22
CA LYS A 255 -12.48 4.81 7.60
C LYS A 255 -13.97 4.61 7.85
N ARG A 256 -14.31 4.40 9.12
CA ARG A 256 -15.69 4.11 9.55
C ARG A 256 -16.67 5.22 9.18
N GLU A 257 -16.28 6.47 9.37
CA GLU A 257 -17.13 7.62 9.04
C GLU A 257 -17.29 7.80 7.54
N GLN A 258 -16.28 7.46 6.75
CA GLN A 258 -16.39 7.46 5.28
C GLN A 258 -17.37 6.38 4.83
N LEU A 259 -17.28 5.17 5.38
CA LEU A 259 -18.21 4.07 5.10
C LEU A 259 -19.65 4.48 5.42
N LYS A 260 -19.89 5.12 6.57
CA LYS A 260 -21.22 5.58 6.98
C LYS A 260 -21.87 6.55 5.98
N ILE A 261 -21.07 7.39 5.32
CA ILE A 261 -21.53 8.36 4.32
C ILE A 261 -21.68 7.69 2.95
N TYR A 262 -20.68 6.92 2.54
CA TYR A 262 -20.60 6.32 1.20
C TYR A 262 -21.55 5.13 1.02
N ASP A 263 -21.57 4.22 2.00
CA ASP A 263 -22.42 3.02 2.03
C ASP A 263 -23.07 2.85 3.41
N PRO A 264 -24.14 3.63 3.71
CA PRO A 264 -24.82 3.55 5.00
C PRO A 264 -25.46 2.18 5.27
N GLN A 265 -25.80 1.39 4.24
CA GLN A 265 -26.34 0.04 4.43
C GLN A 265 -25.23 -0.96 4.79
N GLY A 266 -24.08 -0.88 4.13
CA GLY A 266 -22.89 -1.63 4.52
C GLY A 266 -22.44 -1.28 5.94
N TYR A 267 -22.39 0.00 6.29
CA TYR A 267 -22.11 0.45 7.66
C TYR A 267 -23.05 -0.19 8.69
N GLU A 268 -24.36 -0.17 8.44
CA GLU A 268 -25.34 -0.77 9.37
C GLU A 268 -25.28 -2.30 9.41
N LEU A 269 -24.95 -2.95 8.29
CA LEU A 269 -24.70 -4.39 8.27
C LEU A 269 -23.55 -4.75 9.23
N VAL A 270 -22.42 -4.05 9.13
CA VAL A 270 -21.25 -4.28 9.99
C VAL A 270 -21.57 -3.98 11.44
N ARG A 271 -22.10 -2.79 11.73
CA ARG A 271 -22.41 -2.34 13.10
C ARG A 271 -23.35 -3.31 13.82
N ARG A 272 -24.41 -3.78 13.16
CA ARG A 272 -25.38 -4.72 13.76
C ARG A 272 -24.81 -6.12 13.91
N THR A 273 -23.95 -6.55 13.00
CA THR A 273 -23.41 -7.92 13.00
C THR A 273 -22.38 -8.12 14.10
N PHE A 274 -21.47 -7.16 14.27
CA PHE A 274 -20.48 -7.19 15.35
C PHE A 274 -21.04 -6.80 16.71
N ASN A 275 -22.11 -6.00 16.76
CA ASN A 275 -22.88 -5.69 17.97
C ASN A 275 -22.01 -5.24 19.16
N LEU A 276 -20.98 -4.44 18.89
CA LEU A 276 -20.08 -3.91 19.92
C LEU A 276 -20.82 -2.88 20.79
N SER A 277 -20.67 -2.97 22.11
CA SER A 277 -21.07 -1.88 23.02
C SER A 277 -20.11 -0.69 22.89
N PRO A 278 -20.47 0.51 23.37
CA PRO A 278 -19.55 1.66 23.38
C PRO A 278 -18.21 1.37 24.07
N GLU A 279 -18.21 0.54 25.11
CA GLU A 279 -16.99 0.14 25.84
C GLU A 279 -16.15 -0.89 25.07
N GLN A 280 -16.75 -1.57 24.09
CA GLN A 280 -16.12 -2.54 23.21
C GLN A 280 -15.80 -1.93 21.83
N ASP A 281 -16.07 -0.64 21.62
CA ASP A 281 -15.81 0.01 20.34
C ASP A 281 -14.32 -0.01 20.04
N TRP A 282 -13.95 -0.80 19.03
CA TRP A 282 -12.57 -1.05 18.68
C TRP A 282 -12.26 -0.49 17.29
N ARG A 283 -11.05 0.05 17.15
CA ARG A 283 -10.44 0.49 15.89
C ARG A 283 -9.08 -0.15 15.79
N TYR A 284 -8.69 -0.55 14.58
CA TYR A 284 -7.39 -1.16 14.35
C TYR A 284 -6.28 -0.14 14.65
N THR A 285 -5.30 -0.55 15.45
CA THR A 285 -4.16 0.30 15.84
C THR A 285 -2.88 -0.27 15.25
N TRP A 286 -2.26 0.42 14.32
CA TRP A 286 -0.96 0.04 13.77
C TRP A 286 0.13 -0.01 14.85
N LEU A 287 1.03 -0.99 14.79
CA LEU A 287 2.14 -1.07 15.76
C LEU A 287 3.25 -0.06 15.46
N GLN A 288 3.34 0.39 14.21
CA GLN A 288 4.25 1.43 13.75
C GLN A 288 3.68 2.11 12.50
N PRO A 289 4.06 3.37 12.22
CA PRO A 289 3.69 4.02 10.96
C PRO A 289 4.38 3.33 9.78
N LEU A 290 3.62 3.13 8.70
CA LEU A 290 4.10 2.65 7.42
C LEU A 290 3.64 3.58 6.27
N PRO A 291 4.42 3.69 5.18
CA PRO A 291 5.79 3.16 5.04
C PRO A 291 6.77 3.89 5.96
N ASN A 292 7.91 3.27 6.26
CA ASN A 292 9.02 3.89 7.01
C ASN A 292 10.38 3.51 6.38
N VAL A 293 11.48 3.99 6.97
CA VAL A 293 12.85 3.72 6.52
C VAL A 293 13.56 2.84 7.54
N ILE A 294 14.15 1.75 7.07
CA ILE A 294 14.92 0.81 7.88
C ILE A 294 16.27 0.48 7.22
N ALA A 295 17.13 -0.24 7.92
CA ALA A 295 18.28 -0.88 7.28
C ALA A 295 17.80 -1.95 6.26
N PRO A 296 18.50 -2.15 5.13
CA PRO A 296 18.14 -3.18 4.15
C PRO A 296 18.02 -4.57 4.79
N PRO A 297 16.85 -5.23 4.68
CA PRO A 297 16.69 -6.57 5.23
C PRO A 297 17.56 -7.58 4.47
N ALA A 298 18.19 -8.51 5.21
CA ALA A 298 19.17 -9.45 4.66
C ALA A 298 18.66 -10.29 3.46
N ARG A 299 17.35 -10.61 3.44
CA ARG A 299 16.72 -11.38 2.37
C ARG A 299 16.82 -10.73 0.98
N PHE A 300 16.94 -9.40 0.93
CA PHE A 300 17.06 -8.66 -0.33
C PHE A 300 18.50 -8.63 -0.87
N LYS A 301 19.49 -9.12 -0.12
CA LYS A 301 20.91 -9.20 -0.54
C LYS A 301 21.45 -7.88 -1.11
N ILE A 302 21.05 -6.76 -0.49
CA ILE A 302 21.46 -5.42 -0.90
C ILE A 302 22.92 -5.19 -0.53
N ASP A 303 23.66 -4.49 -1.40
CA ASP A 303 25.05 -4.13 -1.16
C ASP A 303 25.20 -3.33 0.16
N PRO A 304 26.19 -3.65 1.02
CA PRO A 304 26.39 -2.96 2.31
C PRO A 304 26.64 -1.45 2.22
N TYR A 305 26.95 -0.92 1.03
CA TYR A 305 26.97 0.51 0.77
C TYR A 305 25.65 1.18 1.17
N TYR A 306 24.53 0.55 0.81
CA TYR A 306 23.20 1.06 1.14
C TYR A 306 22.86 0.73 2.59
N THR A 307 22.58 1.77 3.37
CA THR A 307 22.25 1.64 4.80
C THR A 307 20.79 1.97 5.08
N LYS A 308 20.04 2.42 4.07
CA LYS A 308 18.63 2.78 4.15
C LYS A 308 17.81 2.09 3.05
N PHE A 309 16.62 1.67 3.44
CA PHE A 309 15.68 0.93 2.64
C PHE A 309 14.25 1.37 2.97
N THR A 310 13.43 1.55 1.95
CA THR A 310 11.97 1.61 2.07
C THR A 310 11.32 0.90 0.90
N TRP A 311 10.09 0.42 1.09
CA TRP A 311 9.39 -0.43 0.14
C TRP A 311 8.13 0.28 -0.39
N ALA A 312 8.15 0.65 -1.67
CA ALA A 312 7.09 1.42 -2.32
C ALA A 312 6.19 0.47 -3.12
N ARG A 313 5.18 -0.13 -2.48
CA ARG A 313 4.37 -1.21 -3.10
C ARG A 313 5.28 -2.28 -3.70
N GLU A 314 6.20 -2.76 -2.89
CA GLU A 314 7.22 -3.74 -3.25
C GLU A 314 8.38 -3.28 -4.15
N PHE A 315 8.32 -2.06 -4.67
CA PHE A 315 9.46 -1.49 -5.37
C PHE A 315 10.52 -1.03 -4.35
N THR A 316 11.76 -1.44 -4.57
CA THR A 316 12.87 -1.17 -3.64
C THR A 316 13.43 0.22 -3.82
N VAL A 317 13.44 1.01 -2.74
CA VAL A 317 14.06 2.34 -2.69
C VAL A 317 15.19 2.32 -1.68
N LEU A 318 16.38 2.75 -2.10
CA LEU A 318 17.63 2.66 -1.35
C LEU A 318 18.24 4.05 -1.13
N GLY A 319 19.07 4.15 -0.10
CA GLY A 319 19.92 5.31 0.15
C GLY A 319 21.02 4.99 1.15
N ARG A 320 21.96 5.93 1.32
CA ARG A 320 22.99 5.88 2.35
C ARG A 320 23.01 7.18 3.16
N GLU A 321 23.33 8.31 2.52
CA GLU A 321 23.37 9.61 3.20
C GLU A 321 22.09 10.43 3.01
N ALA A 322 21.23 10.07 2.06
CA ALA A 322 19.92 10.69 1.91
C ALA A 322 19.08 10.63 3.19
N CYS A 323 18.33 11.68 3.50
CA CYS A 323 17.48 11.70 4.69
C CYS A 323 16.24 10.80 4.51
N ASP A 324 15.64 10.37 5.62
CA ASP A 324 14.49 9.46 5.59
C ASP A 324 13.28 10.11 4.92
N GLU A 325 13.11 11.42 5.08
CA GLU A 325 12.07 12.22 4.43
C GLU A 325 12.16 12.13 2.91
N ALA A 326 13.37 12.19 2.33
CA ALA A 326 13.56 12.07 0.88
C ALA A 326 13.19 10.66 0.40
N LEU A 327 13.61 9.61 1.11
CA LEU A 327 13.22 8.23 0.77
C LEU A 327 11.70 8.03 0.83
N LEU A 328 11.03 8.59 1.85
CA LEU A 328 9.59 8.47 2.01
C LEU A 328 8.81 9.30 0.99
N LYS A 329 9.30 10.48 0.61
CA LYS A 329 8.72 11.29 -0.48
C LYS A 329 8.87 10.58 -1.84
N ALA A 330 10.03 9.97 -2.10
CA ALA A 330 10.23 9.14 -3.29
C ALA A 330 9.28 7.93 -3.28
N ASN A 331 9.18 7.22 -2.15
CA ASN A 331 8.25 6.10 -1.96
C ASN A 331 6.81 6.52 -2.27
N ASP A 332 6.32 7.59 -1.63
CA ASP A 332 4.97 8.12 -1.83
C ASP A 332 4.71 8.51 -3.30
N THR A 333 5.69 9.13 -3.97
CA THR A 333 5.61 9.47 -5.39
C THR A 333 5.47 8.23 -6.27
N ILE A 334 6.23 7.17 -6.00
CA ILE A 334 6.12 5.88 -6.72
C ILE A 334 4.74 5.25 -6.48
N ARG A 335 4.30 5.16 -5.21
CA ARG A 335 3.00 4.57 -4.85
C ARG A 335 1.86 5.26 -5.57
N LYS A 336 1.92 6.59 -5.68
CA LYS A 336 0.90 7.39 -6.36
C LYS A 336 1.02 7.25 -7.86
N MET A 337 2.18 7.49 -8.46
CA MET A 337 2.38 7.34 -9.91
C MET A 337 1.89 5.99 -10.45
N PHE A 338 2.07 4.90 -9.70
CA PHE A 338 1.63 3.55 -10.06
C PHE A 338 0.36 3.07 -9.35
N ALA A 339 -0.42 3.97 -8.73
CA ALA A 339 -1.61 3.62 -7.96
C ALA A 339 -2.57 2.73 -8.75
N TYR A 340 -2.75 3.01 -10.05
CA TYR A 340 -3.66 2.28 -10.95
C TYR A 340 -2.93 1.45 -12.02
N ARG A 341 -1.59 1.35 -11.96
CA ARG A 341 -0.74 0.62 -12.93
C ARG A 341 0.31 -0.24 -12.23
N HIS A 342 -0.12 -1.02 -11.25
CA HIS A 342 0.77 -1.92 -10.52
C HIS A 342 1.31 -3.05 -11.41
N ASP A 343 0.63 -3.40 -12.50
CA ASP A 343 1.15 -4.27 -13.56
C ASP A 343 2.46 -3.75 -14.18
N ILE A 344 2.58 -2.44 -14.38
CA ILE A 344 3.82 -1.82 -14.85
C ILE A 344 4.87 -1.85 -13.75
N LEU A 345 4.51 -1.51 -12.50
CA LEU A 345 5.46 -1.53 -11.39
C LEU A 345 6.06 -2.94 -11.19
N LYS A 346 5.23 -3.98 -11.30
CA LYS A 346 5.66 -5.38 -11.29
C LYS A 346 6.61 -5.73 -12.43
N ALA A 347 6.38 -5.20 -13.63
CA ALA A 347 7.31 -5.38 -14.74
C ALA A 347 8.68 -4.74 -14.47
N LEU A 348 8.72 -3.56 -13.85
CA LEU A 348 9.99 -2.93 -13.44
C LEU A 348 10.71 -3.76 -12.37
N MET A 349 9.98 -4.31 -11.41
CA MET A 349 10.53 -5.20 -10.38
C MET A 349 11.07 -6.52 -10.97
N ALA A 350 10.45 -7.05 -12.01
CA ALA A 350 10.89 -8.28 -12.67
C ALA A 350 12.26 -8.11 -13.37
N GLU A 351 12.64 -6.87 -13.73
CA GLU A 351 13.97 -6.50 -14.22
C GLU A 351 14.96 -6.19 -13.06
N ASP A 352 14.59 -6.45 -11.81
CA ASP A 352 15.38 -6.12 -10.61
C ASP A 352 15.72 -4.62 -10.50
N LEU A 353 14.88 -3.75 -11.09
CA LEU A 353 15.09 -2.31 -11.07
C LEU A 353 14.84 -1.74 -9.67
N ARG A 354 15.74 -0.86 -9.21
CA ARG A 354 15.69 -0.22 -7.90
C ARG A 354 15.84 1.30 -8.04
N LEU A 355 15.31 2.07 -7.10
CA LEU A 355 15.53 3.53 -7.04
C LEU A 355 16.56 3.82 -5.95
N VAL A 356 17.57 4.62 -6.27
CA VAL A 356 18.57 5.12 -5.33
C VAL A 356 18.38 6.62 -5.16
N VAL A 357 18.25 7.07 -3.91
CA VAL A 357 18.22 8.50 -3.56
C VAL A 357 19.60 8.89 -3.03
N LEU A 358 20.29 9.79 -3.73
CA LEU A 358 21.61 10.26 -3.33
C LEU A 358 21.52 11.34 -2.25
N GLY A 359 22.36 11.20 -1.23
CA GLY A 359 22.61 12.21 -0.22
C GLY A 359 23.39 13.42 -0.74
N PRO A 360 23.61 14.46 0.08
CA PRO A 360 24.08 15.76 -0.41
C PRO A 360 25.53 15.70 -0.92
N SER A 361 26.31 14.72 -0.45
CA SER A 361 27.73 14.58 -0.80
C SER A 361 28.02 13.41 -1.75
N GLU A 362 27.02 12.59 -2.07
CA GLU A 362 27.15 11.40 -2.91
C GLU A 362 27.08 11.71 -4.42
N SER A 363 27.64 10.87 -5.26
CA SER A 363 27.57 10.97 -6.72
C SER A 363 27.37 9.59 -7.33
N LEU A 364 27.16 9.51 -8.64
CA LEU A 364 27.14 8.22 -9.33
C LEU A 364 28.43 7.43 -9.08
N ALA A 365 29.58 8.09 -8.94
CA ALA A 365 30.86 7.44 -8.70
C ALA A 365 30.96 6.70 -7.37
N ASP A 366 30.10 7.02 -6.39
CA ASP A 366 30.09 6.38 -5.07
C ASP A 366 29.27 5.09 -5.06
N LEU A 367 28.44 4.86 -6.08
CA LEU A 367 27.53 3.72 -6.13
C LEU A 367 28.26 2.41 -6.50
N PRO A 368 27.91 1.27 -5.88
CA PRO A 368 28.45 -0.04 -6.26
C PRO A 368 28.25 -0.39 -7.73
N GLU A 369 27.18 0.10 -8.35
CA GLU A 369 26.82 -0.11 -9.76
C GLU A 369 27.61 0.79 -10.73
N PHE A 370 28.41 1.75 -10.25
CA PHE A 370 29.12 2.71 -11.09
C PHE A 370 29.98 2.08 -12.21
N PRO A 371 30.70 0.95 -12.00
CA PRO A 371 31.44 0.31 -13.08
C PRO A 371 30.58 -0.03 -14.30
N GLN A 372 29.33 -0.46 -14.07
CA GLN A 372 28.36 -0.77 -15.14
C GLN A 372 27.88 0.51 -15.83
N MET A 373 27.75 1.61 -15.08
CA MET A 373 27.34 2.91 -15.60
C MET A 373 28.40 3.54 -16.51
N VAL A 374 29.69 3.42 -16.14
CA VAL A 374 30.82 3.94 -16.92
C VAL A 374 30.90 3.29 -18.30
N GLU A 375 30.66 1.98 -18.39
CA GLU A 375 30.57 1.26 -19.67
C GLU A 375 29.48 1.81 -20.60
N LYS A 376 28.51 2.53 -20.03
CA LYS A 376 27.38 3.17 -20.72
C LYS A 376 27.54 4.68 -20.86
N GLY A 377 28.70 5.23 -20.48
CA GLY A 377 29.03 6.65 -20.66
C GLY A 377 28.55 7.57 -19.55
N ALA A 378 28.23 7.05 -18.36
CA ALA A 378 27.84 7.88 -17.23
C ALA A 378 29.00 8.77 -16.74
N ASP A 379 28.67 10.00 -16.33
CA ASP A 379 29.62 10.93 -15.74
C ASP A 379 29.81 10.67 -14.24
N HIS A 380 31.07 10.66 -13.79
CA HIS A 380 31.45 10.48 -12.40
C HIS A 380 30.86 11.52 -11.44
N THR A 381 30.62 12.77 -11.90
CA THR A 381 29.97 13.81 -11.08
C THR A 381 28.45 13.82 -11.17
N GLY A 382 27.88 12.93 -11.98
CA GLY A 382 26.43 12.81 -12.12
C GLY A 382 25.76 12.57 -10.77
N ARG A 383 24.57 13.14 -10.59
CA ARG A 383 23.69 12.90 -9.43
C ARG A 383 22.31 12.41 -9.85
N HIS A 384 22.20 11.99 -11.10
CA HIS A 384 20.98 11.57 -11.74
C HIS A 384 21.30 10.50 -12.77
N LEU A 385 20.50 9.43 -12.81
CA LEU A 385 20.62 8.37 -13.80
C LEU A 385 19.24 7.88 -14.19
N GLU A 386 18.92 8.03 -15.46
CA GLU A 386 17.73 7.48 -16.09
C GLU A 386 17.92 5.99 -16.42
N TYR A 387 16.85 5.34 -16.88
CA TYR A 387 16.92 3.93 -17.27
C TYR A 387 18.06 3.69 -18.26
N THR A 388 18.99 2.82 -17.86
CA THR A 388 20.16 2.46 -18.64
C THR A 388 20.19 0.93 -18.79
N PRO A 389 20.09 0.38 -20.02
CA PRO A 389 20.06 -1.07 -20.22
C PRO A 389 21.25 -1.78 -19.58
N GLY A 390 20.97 -2.76 -18.72
CA GLY A 390 21.98 -3.54 -17.99
C GLY A 390 22.50 -2.88 -16.71
N VAL A 391 21.96 -1.71 -16.34
CA VAL A 391 22.17 -1.08 -15.02
C VAL A 391 20.85 -1.09 -14.28
N ASN A 392 20.76 -1.88 -13.21
CA ASN A 392 19.50 -2.15 -12.50
C ASN A 392 19.17 -1.09 -11.43
N VAL A 393 19.65 0.15 -11.59
CA VAL A 393 19.34 1.26 -10.68
C VAL A 393 18.93 2.51 -11.46
N LEU A 394 17.87 3.17 -10.98
CA LEU A 394 17.53 4.55 -11.28
C LEU A 394 18.09 5.42 -10.15
N VAL A 395 18.60 6.61 -10.47
CA VAL A 395 19.24 7.46 -9.47
C VAL A 395 18.66 8.87 -9.50
N VAL A 396 18.30 9.40 -8.33
CA VAL A 396 17.76 10.75 -8.15
C VAL A 396 18.47 11.47 -7.01
N ASP A 397 18.50 12.79 -7.07
CA ASP A 397 19.03 13.65 -6.03
C ASP A 397 17.96 13.94 -4.96
N GLN A 398 18.28 13.78 -3.67
CA GLN A 398 17.35 14.15 -2.61
C GLN A 398 16.92 15.63 -2.67
N ALA A 399 17.79 16.55 -3.12
CA ALA A 399 17.46 17.97 -3.18
C ALA A 399 16.30 18.21 -4.15
N ASN A 400 16.29 17.48 -5.28
CA ASN A 400 15.19 17.47 -6.22
C ASN A 400 13.94 16.80 -5.63
N VAL A 401 14.09 15.64 -4.98
CA VAL A 401 12.97 14.90 -4.36
C VAL A 401 12.22 15.74 -3.33
N LEU A 402 12.95 16.53 -2.54
CA LEU A 402 12.41 17.41 -1.49
C LEU A 402 11.97 18.79 -1.99
N GLY A 403 12.19 19.11 -3.27
CA GLY A 403 11.92 20.45 -3.81
C GLY A 403 12.80 21.56 -3.20
N ASP A 404 14.00 21.23 -2.70
CA ASP A 404 14.95 22.20 -2.12
C ASP A 404 15.70 22.97 -3.23
N LEU A 405 14.99 23.92 -3.84
CA LEU A 405 15.49 24.79 -4.92
C LEU A 405 16.74 25.60 -4.53
N ALA A 406 17.02 25.77 -3.24
CA ALA A 406 18.22 26.48 -2.79
C ALA A 406 19.49 25.61 -2.94
N ARG A 407 19.34 24.28 -2.88
CA ARG A 407 20.42 23.31 -3.09
C ARG A 407 20.50 22.79 -4.52
N ASP A 408 19.37 22.78 -5.23
CA ASP A 408 19.32 22.46 -6.65
C ASP A 408 18.66 23.60 -7.44
N PRO A 409 19.44 24.63 -7.83
CA PRO A 409 18.93 25.75 -8.61
C PRO A 409 18.52 25.37 -10.04
N TYR A 410 18.77 24.11 -10.45
CA TYR A 410 18.41 23.56 -11.75
C TYR A 410 17.26 22.52 -11.65
N ALA A 411 16.80 22.14 -10.44
CA ALA A 411 15.64 21.28 -10.23
C ALA A 411 14.35 22.02 -10.65
N THR A 412 14.02 21.96 -11.93
CA THR A 412 12.71 22.44 -12.39
C THR A 412 11.66 21.36 -12.32
N GLU A 413 12.01 20.08 -12.44
CA GLU A 413 11.07 18.97 -12.60
C GLU A 413 11.32 17.81 -11.62
N CYS A 414 10.30 16.98 -11.39
CA CYS A 414 10.41 15.82 -10.52
C CYS A 414 11.24 14.71 -11.17
N GLN A 415 12.48 14.51 -10.70
CA GLN A 415 13.36 13.46 -11.20
C GLN A 415 12.76 12.06 -11.00
N VAL A 416 12.02 11.80 -9.91
CA VAL A 416 11.38 10.49 -9.69
C VAL A 416 10.42 10.18 -10.83
N ILE A 417 9.50 11.08 -11.16
CA ILE A 417 8.53 10.85 -12.25
C ILE A 417 9.25 10.72 -13.60
N ARG A 418 10.30 11.53 -13.86
CA ARG A 418 11.11 11.44 -15.08
C ARG A 418 11.76 10.06 -15.24
N VAL A 419 12.51 9.58 -14.24
CA VAL A 419 13.22 8.30 -14.36
C VAL A 419 12.24 7.14 -14.55
N PHE A 420 11.09 7.18 -13.88
CA PHE A 420 10.05 6.16 -14.03
C PHE A 420 9.32 6.25 -15.38
N ALA A 421 9.07 7.45 -15.92
CA ALA A 421 8.47 7.60 -17.24
C ALA A 421 9.32 6.94 -18.34
N LYS A 422 10.65 7.14 -18.27
CA LYS A 422 11.62 6.51 -19.17
C LYS A 422 11.77 5.02 -18.94
N ALA A 423 11.89 4.58 -17.68
CA ALA A 423 11.98 3.16 -17.34
C ALA A 423 10.75 2.38 -17.81
N LEU A 424 9.56 2.93 -17.57
CA LEU A 424 8.29 2.37 -18.04
C LEU A 424 8.33 2.18 -19.55
N TYR A 425 8.71 3.19 -20.34
CA TYR A 425 8.81 3.06 -21.79
C TYR A 425 9.73 1.90 -22.19
N HIS A 426 10.96 1.87 -21.66
CA HIS A 426 11.97 0.90 -22.09
C HIS A 426 11.66 -0.53 -21.65
N VAL A 427 11.21 -0.72 -20.41
CA VAL A 427 10.91 -2.04 -19.86
C VAL A 427 9.60 -2.59 -20.42
N THR A 428 8.62 -1.72 -20.66
CA THR A 428 7.26 -2.19 -20.96
C THR A 428 6.78 -1.93 -22.38
N GLY A 429 7.14 -0.80 -22.98
CA GLY A 429 6.61 -0.34 -24.27
C GLY A 429 7.09 -1.12 -25.48
N MET A 430 8.17 -1.90 -25.35
CA MET A 430 8.76 -2.67 -26.46
C MET A 430 8.59 -4.18 -26.30
N ARG A 431 7.84 -4.64 -25.29
CA ARG A 431 7.61 -6.07 -25.06
C ARG A 431 6.80 -6.66 -26.23
N PRO A 432 7.03 -7.94 -26.58
CA PRO A 432 6.17 -8.60 -27.55
C PRO A 432 4.73 -8.70 -27.01
N VAL A 433 3.77 -8.67 -27.93
CA VAL A 433 2.37 -8.96 -27.62
C VAL A 433 2.29 -10.35 -26.97
N ASP A 434 1.67 -10.42 -25.80
CA ASP A 434 1.32 -11.70 -25.18
C ASP A 434 -0.03 -12.14 -25.75
N PRO A 435 -0.08 -13.19 -26.60
CA PRO A 435 -1.31 -13.63 -27.23
C PRO A 435 -2.34 -14.15 -26.22
N ASN A 436 -1.90 -14.50 -25.01
CA ASN A 436 -2.76 -15.05 -23.97
C ASN A 436 -3.21 -14.00 -22.96
N TRP A 437 -2.76 -12.74 -23.04
CA TRP A 437 -2.98 -11.73 -21.99
C TRP A 437 -4.43 -11.64 -21.53
N GLU A 438 -5.38 -11.63 -22.48
CA GLU A 438 -6.83 -11.55 -22.24
C GLU A 438 -7.47 -12.91 -21.89
N ASP A 439 -6.78 -14.02 -22.16
CA ASP A 439 -7.28 -15.40 -22.06
C ASP A 439 -6.56 -16.24 -20.98
N ARG A 440 -5.83 -15.60 -20.05
CA ARG A 440 -5.08 -16.27 -18.96
C ARG A 440 -5.96 -16.94 -17.89
N GLY A 441 -7.27 -16.73 -17.92
CA GLY A 441 -8.22 -17.42 -17.04
C GLY A 441 -7.87 -17.28 -15.56
N ARG A 442 -7.51 -18.39 -14.91
CA ARG A 442 -7.21 -18.43 -13.46
C ARG A 442 -5.81 -17.92 -13.10
N ASP A 443 -4.94 -17.74 -14.09
CA ASP A 443 -3.57 -17.28 -13.89
C ASP A 443 -3.45 -15.75 -13.93
N VAL A 444 -4.57 -15.04 -14.16
CA VAL A 444 -4.62 -13.57 -14.12
C VAL A 444 -4.38 -13.08 -12.68
N GLN A 445 -3.45 -12.13 -12.54
CA GLN A 445 -3.23 -11.45 -11.27
C GLN A 445 -4.18 -10.26 -11.12
N GLN A 446 -4.55 -9.92 -9.87
CA GLN A 446 -5.53 -8.85 -9.61
C GLN A 446 -5.09 -7.49 -10.14
N TYR A 447 -3.78 -7.22 -10.18
CA TYR A 447 -3.23 -5.97 -10.71
C TYR A 447 -3.22 -5.89 -12.24
N GLU A 448 -3.59 -6.97 -12.93
CA GLU A 448 -3.67 -7.05 -14.39
C GLU A 448 -5.10 -6.95 -14.90
N LEU A 449 -6.09 -6.94 -14.00
CA LEU A 449 -7.49 -6.80 -14.36
C LEU A 449 -7.79 -5.38 -14.84
N ARG A 450 -8.57 -5.28 -15.93
CA ARG A 450 -9.12 -4.03 -16.49
C ARG A 450 -8.05 -3.03 -16.96
N VAL A 451 -6.83 -3.49 -17.21
CA VAL A 451 -5.76 -2.68 -17.81
C VAL A 451 -5.29 -3.30 -19.11
N GLN A 452 -4.95 -2.45 -20.07
CA GLN A 452 -4.27 -2.90 -21.28
C GLN A 452 -2.79 -3.10 -20.96
N ARG A 453 -2.28 -4.31 -21.26
CA ARG A 453 -0.85 -4.58 -21.16
C ARG A 453 -0.09 -3.59 -22.04
N MET A 454 0.90 -2.95 -21.47
CA MET A 454 1.84 -2.15 -22.26
C MET A 454 2.84 -3.08 -22.96
N ASP A 455 2.87 -2.99 -24.29
CA ASP A 455 3.69 -3.78 -25.22
C ASP A 455 3.96 -2.98 -26.50
N VAL A 456 4.56 -3.60 -27.53
CA VAL A 456 4.95 -2.96 -28.80
C VAL A 456 3.85 -2.10 -29.47
N ARG A 457 2.57 -2.41 -29.25
CA ARG A 457 1.45 -1.60 -29.80
C ARG A 457 1.41 -0.20 -29.19
N PHE A 458 1.84 -0.06 -27.93
CA PHE A 458 2.05 1.25 -27.31
C PHE A 458 3.15 2.02 -28.03
N ASP A 459 4.31 1.40 -28.31
CA ASP A 459 5.42 2.07 -29.00
C ASP A 459 5.03 2.51 -30.42
N GLU A 460 4.27 1.69 -31.15
CA GLU A 460 3.74 2.04 -32.47
C GLU A 460 2.81 3.27 -32.42
N ARG A 461 1.92 3.32 -31.42
CA ARG A 461 1.03 4.47 -31.21
C ARG A 461 1.81 5.72 -30.81
N LEU A 462 2.76 5.60 -29.88
CA LEU A 462 3.63 6.70 -29.46
C LEU A 462 4.45 7.24 -30.62
N LYS A 463 5.00 6.36 -31.47
CA LYS A 463 5.73 6.74 -32.68
C LYS A 463 4.86 7.57 -33.62
N THR A 464 3.63 7.10 -33.89
CA THR A 464 2.69 7.83 -34.76
C THR A 464 2.38 9.21 -34.20
N LEU A 465 2.07 9.30 -32.90
CA LEU A 465 1.79 10.58 -32.24
C LEU A 465 3.00 11.54 -32.27
N TYR A 466 4.20 11.01 -32.04
CA TYR A 466 5.43 11.79 -32.11
C TYR A 466 5.65 12.34 -33.53
N ASP A 467 5.54 11.49 -34.57
CA ASP A 467 5.71 11.90 -35.96
C ASP A 467 4.69 12.99 -36.35
N ASP A 468 3.42 12.82 -35.93
CA ASP A 468 2.36 13.81 -36.15
C ASP A 468 2.63 15.15 -35.43
N ALA A 469 3.08 15.10 -34.17
CA ALA A 469 3.42 16.28 -33.38
C ALA A 469 4.60 17.05 -34.01
N MET A 470 5.64 16.32 -34.43
CA MET A 470 6.79 16.93 -35.10
C MET A 470 6.40 17.55 -36.45
N ASN A 471 5.53 16.89 -37.22
CA ASN A 471 5.00 17.43 -38.48
C ASN A 471 4.14 18.70 -38.28
N CYS A 472 3.43 18.79 -37.17
CA CYS A 472 2.67 19.98 -36.77
C CYS A 472 3.56 21.09 -36.18
N GLY A 473 4.85 20.83 -35.95
CA GLY A 473 5.79 21.77 -35.36
C GLY A 473 5.61 21.96 -33.86
N LEU A 474 4.97 21.01 -33.18
CA LEU A 474 4.81 21.03 -31.73
C LEU A 474 6.15 20.78 -31.02
N TRP A 475 6.19 21.18 -29.75
CA TRP A 475 7.29 21.05 -28.80
C TRP A 475 8.57 21.78 -29.19
N LYS A 476 8.51 22.73 -30.12
CA LYS A 476 9.71 23.28 -30.75
C LYS A 476 10.60 23.98 -29.73
N GLY A 477 11.84 23.51 -29.59
CA GLY A 477 12.81 24.09 -28.66
C GLY A 477 12.76 23.50 -27.25
N THR A 478 11.97 22.46 -27.02
CA THR A 478 12.07 21.62 -25.81
C THR A 478 12.78 20.31 -26.13
N VAL A 479 13.08 19.51 -25.11
CA VAL A 479 13.73 18.20 -25.28
C VAL A 479 12.84 17.17 -25.99
N ALA A 480 11.51 17.36 -25.96
CA ALA A 480 10.55 16.45 -26.58
C ALA A 480 10.76 16.27 -28.08
N VAL A 481 11.39 17.23 -28.78
CA VAL A 481 11.67 17.08 -30.22
C VAL A 481 12.77 16.08 -30.54
N HIS A 482 13.61 15.71 -29.57
CA HIS A 482 14.79 14.90 -29.85
C HIS A 482 14.46 13.46 -30.21
N ASN A 483 13.48 12.86 -29.54
CA ASN A 483 12.99 11.52 -29.82
C ASN A 483 11.66 11.26 -29.08
N ARG A 484 10.99 10.17 -29.45
CA ARG A 484 9.69 9.80 -28.87
C ARG A 484 9.71 9.45 -27.38
N VAL A 485 10.86 9.08 -26.81
CA VAL A 485 11.00 8.80 -25.37
C VAL A 485 10.99 10.11 -24.59
N GLU A 486 11.69 11.14 -25.07
CA GLU A 486 11.62 12.49 -24.48
C GLU A 486 10.21 13.06 -24.61
N TYR A 487 9.59 12.94 -25.79
CA TYR A 487 8.19 13.34 -26.00
C TYR A 487 7.23 12.67 -25.03
N TRP A 488 7.34 11.36 -24.84
CA TRP A 488 6.58 10.63 -23.81
C TRP A 488 6.85 11.15 -22.40
N THR A 489 8.11 11.38 -22.06
CA THR A 489 8.53 11.81 -20.73
C THR A 489 7.98 13.18 -20.37
N GLU A 490 8.04 14.15 -21.29
CA GLU A 490 7.44 15.48 -21.11
C GLU A 490 5.92 15.40 -20.95
N GLY A 491 5.26 14.51 -21.70
CA GLY A 491 3.83 14.23 -21.53
C GLY A 491 3.49 13.70 -20.14
N VAL A 492 4.25 12.72 -19.63
CA VAL A 492 4.03 12.16 -18.28
C VAL A 492 4.29 13.21 -17.19
N LEU A 493 5.36 13.99 -17.32
CA LEU A 493 5.66 15.06 -16.37
C LEU A 493 4.53 16.09 -16.36
N ALA A 494 4.06 16.56 -17.51
CA ALA A 494 2.96 17.52 -17.59
C ALA A 494 1.65 16.93 -17.03
N TYR A 495 1.34 15.65 -17.31
CA TYR A 495 0.14 14.99 -16.83
C TYR A 495 0.04 14.90 -15.29
N PHE A 496 1.19 14.77 -14.61
CA PHE A 496 1.27 14.76 -13.16
C PHE A 496 1.64 16.11 -12.55
N ASP A 497 1.63 17.20 -13.32
CA ASP A 497 2.03 18.54 -12.88
C ASP A 497 3.46 18.60 -12.31
N ALA A 498 4.36 17.79 -12.88
CA ALA A 498 5.70 17.50 -12.38
C ALA A 498 6.84 18.18 -13.16
N VAL A 499 6.51 19.05 -14.13
CA VAL A 499 7.47 19.81 -14.96
C VAL A 499 8.10 20.99 -14.18
N GLY A 500 7.39 21.48 -13.15
CA GLY A 500 7.68 22.69 -12.38
C GLY A 500 7.83 23.95 -13.24
N GLN A 501 9.02 24.59 -13.27
CA GLN A 501 9.16 25.86 -14.02
C GLN A 501 9.06 25.67 -15.54
N GLY A 502 9.56 24.54 -16.07
CA GLY A 502 9.45 24.14 -17.47
C GLY A 502 10.09 25.08 -18.51
N VAL A 503 10.45 24.53 -19.67
CA VAL A 503 10.82 25.34 -20.85
C VAL A 503 9.57 25.57 -21.68
N CYS A 504 9.29 26.83 -22.03
CA CYS A 504 8.20 27.16 -22.94
C CYS A 504 8.54 26.69 -24.36
N PRO A 505 7.72 25.83 -25.01
CA PRO A 505 7.85 25.58 -26.44
C PRO A 505 7.77 26.91 -27.20
N ASN A 506 8.57 27.06 -28.25
CA ASN A 506 8.60 28.27 -29.09
C ASN A 506 7.29 28.48 -29.87
N ASP A 507 6.49 27.43 -29.99
CA ASP A 507 5.18 27.40 -30.63
C ASP A 507 4.01 27.55 -29.63
N ALA A 508 4.30 27.73 -28.33
CA ALA A 508 3.31 27.92 -27.29
C ALA A 508 3.49 29.28 -26.57
N PRO A 509 2.41 29.88 -26.02
CA PRO A 509 2.50 31.14 -25.26
C PRO A 509 2.99 30.96 -23.82
N ALA A 510 3.05 29.72 -23.30
CA ALA A 510 3.45 29.40 -21.95
C ALA A 510 4.00 27.95 -21.87
N PRO A 511 4.80 27.62 -20.82
CA PRO A 511 5.20 26.26 -20.52
C PRO A 511 4.02 25.29 -20.35
N ILE A 512 4.19 24.06 -20.82
CA ILE A 512 3.18 22.99 -20.73
C ILE A 512 3.40 22.21 -19.43
N THR A 513 3.06 22.84 -18.29
CA THR A 513 3.44 22.31 -16.97
C THR A 513 2.33 21.56 -16.25
N THR A 514 1.11 21.56 -16.80
CA THR A 514 -0.05 20.90 -16.18
C THR A 514 -0.77 19.97 -17.13
N ARG A 515 -1.55 19.06 -16.55
CA ARG A 515 -2.40 18.13 -17.31
C ARG A 515 -3.36 18.85 -18.27
N GLU A 516 -3.97 19.93 -17.81
CA GLU A 516 -4.89 20.73 -18.62
C GLU A 516 -4.17 21.44 -19.77
N ALA A 517 -2.96 21.96 -19.50
CA ALA A 517 -2.14 22.58 -20.53
C ALA A 517 -1.75 21.55 -21.59
N LEU A 518 -1.32 20.35 -21.18
CA LEU A 518 -1.02 19.25 -22.09
C LEU A 518 -2.23 18.88 -22.94
N LYS A 519 -3.41 18.72 -22.32
CA LYS A 519 -4.65 18.39 -23.03
C LYS A 519 -5.03 19.42 -24.10
N ALA A 520 -4.84 20.70 -23.79
CA ALA A 520 -5.16 21.79 -24.72
C ALA A 520 -4.13 21.91 -25.86
N TYR A 521 -2.86 21.63 -25.55
CA TYR A 521 -1.73 21.82 -26.46
C TYR A 521 -1.49 20.61 -27.37
N ASP A 522 -1.43 19.42 -26.78
CA ASP A 522 -1.16 18.14 -27.44
C ASP A 522 -2.16 17.07 -26.94
N PRO A 523 -3.41 17.10 -27.45
CA PRO A 523 -4.46 16.20 -26.99
C PRO A 523 -4.15 14.72 -27.27
N GLY A 524 -3.36 14.42 -28.31
CA GLY A 524 -2.97 13.05 -28.65
C GLY A 524 -2.01 12.46 -27.62
N LEU A 525 -0.99 13.21 -27.21
CA LEU A 525 -0.10 12.81 -26.13
C LEU A 525 -0.85 12.73 -24.79
N PHE A 526 -1.70 13.71 -24.49
CA PHE A 526 -2.56 13.68 -23.30
C PHE A 526 -3.38 12.39 -23.23
N ASP A 527 -4.09 12.02 -24.31
CA ASP A 527 -4.94 10.83 -24.32
C ASP A 527 -4.13 9.55 -24.16
N LEU A 528 -2.92 9.48 -24.71
CA LEU A 528 -2.01 8.34 -24.52
C LEU A 528 -1.58 8.22 -23.06
N VAL A 529 -1.17 9.32 -22.42
CA VAL A 529 -0.74 9.32 -21.01
C VAL A 529 -1.92 9.01 -20.10
N GLU A 530 -3.09 9.63 -20.30
CA GLU A 530 -4.30 9.40 -19.49
C GLU A 530 -4.72 7.93 -19.54
N THR A 531 -4.76 7.35 -20.74
CA THR A 531 -5.11 5.93 -20.93
C THR A 531 -4.07 5.02 -20.28
N THR A 532 -2.79 5.36 -20.40
CA THR A 532 -1.70 4.54 -19.85
C THR A 532 -1.67 4.62 -18.33
N MET A 533 -1.84 5.78 -17.72
CA MET A 533 -1.75 5.91 -16.26
C MET A 533 -3.05 5.53 -15.53
N ALA A 534 -4.16 5.33 -16.26
CA ALA A 534 -5.43 4.79 -15.76
C ALA A 534 -6.08 5.59 -14.60
N TYR A 535 -5.85 6.90 -14.55
CA TYR A 535 -6.40 7.81 -13.54
C TYR A 535 -7.84 8.28 -13.82
N LYS A 536 -8.31 8.13 -15.07
CA LYS A 536 -9.62 8.61 -15.49
C LYS A 536 -10.74 7.96 -14.67
N GLY A 537 -11.58 8.78 -14.04
CA GLY A 537 -12.68 8.33 -13.20
C GLY A 537 -12.25 7.75 -11.84
N LYS A 538 -10.97 7.86 -11.48
CA LYS A 538 -10.44 7.44 -10.18
C LYS A 538 -10.06 8.67 -9.34
N VAL A 539 -9.50 8.45 -8.14
CA VAL A 539 -9.06 9.56 -7.29
C VAL A 539 -7.85 10.23 -7.95
N ASP A 540 -8.01 11.50 -8.30
CA ASP A 540 -6.97 12.27 -8.98
C ASP A 540 -5.75 12.47 -8.07
N TRP A 541 -4.58 12.46 -8.69
CA TRP A 541 -3.33 12.83 -8.05
C TRP A 541 -2.49 13.70 -8.98
N ARG A 542 -1.85 14.70 -8.37
CA ARG A 542 -0.91 15.62 -8.98
C ARG A 542 0.29 15.74 -8.06
N TYR A 543 1.47 15.78 -8.65
CA TYR A 543 2.70 15.98 -7.91
C TYR A 543 2.71 17.38 -7.30
N LEU A 544 3.11 17.43 -6.03
CA LEU A 544 3.34 18.67 -5.32
C LEU A 544 4.80 18.61 -4.84
N PRO A 545 5.66 19.54 -5.27
CA PRO A 545 7.07 19.60 -4.85
C PRO A 545 7.22 19.50 -3.34
#